data_AF-A0A7R9G3W9-F1
#
_entry.id   AF-A0A7R9G3W9-F1
#
_cell.length_a   1.000
_cell.length_b   1.000
_cell.length_c   1.000
_cell.angle_alpha   90.00
_cell.angle_beta   90.00
_cell.angle_gamma   90.00
#
_symmetry.space_group_name_H-M   'P 1'
#
loop_
_entity.id
_entity.type
_entity.pdbx_description
1 polymer ?
#
loop_
_entity_poly.entity_id
_entity_poly.type
_entity_poly.pdbx_seq_one_letter_code
_entity_poly.pdbx_strand_id
1 'polypeptide(L)' 'MCDSGDGCIDEDEFTTVCSSYGLTREECQKAFVKFSSNKSVKVTRDVFAELWKQYFSSENPQAPGNFIFGKTSFE' A
#
# COMPACT_ATOMS: atom_id res chain seq x y z
N MET A 1 9.39 -2.73 -10.67
CA MET A 1 9.65 -4.17 -10.71
C MET A 1 8.49 -4.80 -9.96
N CYS A 2 7.64 -5.57 -10.65
CA CYS A 2 6.57 -6.41 -10.08
C CYS A 2 7.09 -7.83 -10.28
N ASP A 3 7.49 -8.52 -9.21
CA ASP A 3 8.35 -9.71 -9.35
C ASP A 3 7.57 -11.03 -9.41
N SER A 4 6.27 -11.04 -9.07
CA SER A 4 5.47 -12.28 -9.14
C SER A 4 4.81 -12.56 -10.51
N GLY A 5 4.77 -11.61 -11.45
CA GLY A 5 4.12 -11.82 -12.77
C GLY A 5 2.59 -11.92 -12.74
N ASP A 6 1.97 -11.80 -11.56
CA ASP A 6 0.54 -11.98 -11.31
C ASP A 6 -0.30 -10.70 -11.58
N GLY A 7 0.38 -9.57 -11.81
CA GLY A 7 -0.25 -8.25 -11.98
C GLY A 7 -0.84 -7.67 -10.69
N CYS A 8 -0.61 -8.28 -9.54
CA CYS A 8 -1.02 -7.81 -8.22
C CYS A 8 0.14 -7.77 -7.22
N ILE A 9 0.05 -6.80 -6.31
CA ILE A 9 0.96 -6.59 -5.18
C ILE A 9 0.41 -7.38 -4.00
N ASP A 10 1.22 -8.29 -3.47
CA ASP A 10 0.89 -8.99 -2.23
C ASP A 10 1.49 -8.30 -1.00
N GLU A 11 1.13 -8.79 0.18
CA GLU A 11 1.60 -8.26 1.46
C GLU A 11 3.12 -8.38 1.62
N ASP A 12 3.74 -9.42 1.05
CA ASP A 12 5.17 -9.67 1.19
C ASP A 12 5.99 -8.77 0.25
N GLU A 13 5.54 -8.59 -0.99
CA GLU A 13 6.07 -7.61 -1.95
C GLU A 13 5.97 -6.20 -1.36
N PHE A 14 4.80 -5.84 -0.82
CA PHE A 14 4.60 -4.55 -0.16
C PHE A 14 5.52 -4.34 1.04
N THR A 15 5.62 -5.36 1.88
CA THR A 15 6.49 -5.36 3.06
C THR A 15 7.96 -5.23 2.67
N THR A 16 8.41 -5.94 1.64
CA THR A 16 9.79 -5.92 1.15
C THR A 16 10.16 -4.53 0.64
N VAL A 17 9.27 -3.93 -0.15
CA VAL A 17 9.44 -2.56 -0.64
C VAL A 17 9.51 -1.57 0.53
N CYS A 18 8.53 -1.60 1.44
CA CYS A 18 8.47 -0.66 2.56
C CYS A 18 9.61 -0.85 3.58
N SER A 19 10.09 -2.07 3.77
CA SER A 19 11.28 -2.36 4.60
C SER A 19 12.52 -1.66 4.05
N SER A 20 12.62 -1.49 2.72
CA SER A 20 13.71 -0.73 2.09
C SER A 20 13.65 0.77 2.38
N TYR A 21 12.47 1.28 2.78
CA TYR A 21 12.27 2.66 3.22
C TYR A 21 12.43 2.84 4.75
N GLY A 22 12.84 1.80 5.46
CA GLY A 22 13.06 1.84 6.91
C GLY A 22 11.80 1.65 7.76
N LEU A 23 10.69 1.20 7.16
CA LEU A 23 9.47 0.87 7.88
C LEU A 23 9.55 -0.55 8.45
N THR A 24 8.91 -0.76 9.61
CA THR A 24 8.85 -2.10 10.20
C THR A 24 7.85 -2.99 9.47
N ARG A 25 8.13 -4.30 9.41
CA ARG A 25 7.21 -5.28 8.79
C ARG A 25 5.79 -5.18 9.34
N GLU A 26 5.64 -4.99 10.65
CA GLU A 26 4.32 -4.80 11.26
C GLU A 26 3.56 -3.58 10.76
N GLU A 27 4.23 -2.44 10.57
CA GLU A 27 3.60 -1.23 10.05
C GLU A 27 3.19 -1.42 8.59
N CYS A 28 4.04 -2.07 7.80
CA CYS A 28 3.75 -2.40 6.41
C CYS A 28 2.52 -3.30 6.31
N GLN A 29 2.42 -4.33 7.15
CA GLN A 29 1.26 -5.23 7.20
C GLN A 29 -0.01 -4.48 7.62
N LYS A 30 0.06 -3.62 8.64
CA LYS A 30 -1.08 -2.79 9.08
C LYS A 30 -1.55 -1.86 7.96
N ALA A 31 -0.62 -1.23 7.24
CA ALA A 31 -0.94 -0.38 6.10
C ALA A 31 -1.56 -1.17 4.94
N PHE A 32 -0.98 -2.33 4.61
CA PHE A 32 -1.49 -3.25 3.60
C PHE A 32 -2.93 -3.67 3.89
N VAL A 33 -3.20 -4.08 5.13
CA VAL A 33 -4.55 -4.45 5.59
C VAL A 33 -5.54 -3.29 5.43
N LYS A 34 -5.13 -2.03 5.68
CA LYS A 34 -6.02 -0.86 5.52
C LYS A 34 -6.43 -0.63 4.07
N PHE A 35 -5.49 -0.58 3.13
CA PHE A 35 -5.84 -0.25 1.74
C PHE A 35 -6.33 -1.45 0.93
N SER A 36 -6.02 -2.69 1.34
CA SER A 36 -6.55 -3.92 0.73
C SER A 36 -7.92 -4.34 1.27
N SER A 37 -8.57 -3.49 2.09
CA SER A 37 -9.83 -3.82 2.79
C SER A 37 -9.74 -5.16 3.49
N ASN A 38 -8.77 -5.30 4.40
CA ASN A 38 -8.50 -6.51 5.16
C ASN A 38 -8.15 -7.73 4.30
N LYS A 39 -7.31 -7.52 3.27
CA LYS A 39 -6.92 -8.53 2.27
C LYS A 39 -8.09 -9.09 1.47
N SER A 40 -9.24 -8.42 1.51
CA SER A 40 -10.42 -8.83 0.74
C SER A 40 -10.34 -8.38 -0.72
N VAL A 41 -9.55 -7.35 -1.01
CA VAL A 41 -9.32 -6.83 -2.37
C VAL A 41 -7.92 -7.21 -2.83
N LYS A 42 -7.83 -7.80 -4.03
CA LYS A 42 -6.55 -8.00 -4.70
C LYS A 42 -6.02 -6.66 -5.18
N VAL A 43 -4.85 -6.28 -4.68
CA VAL A 43 -4.19 -5.02 -5.03
C VAL A 43 -3.53 -5.19 -6.39
N THR A 44 -4.33 -5.17 -7.46
CA THR A 44 -3.79 -5.18 -8.82
C THR A 44 -3.11 -3.85 -9.13
N ARG A 45 -2.34 -3.82 -10.22
CA ARG A 45 -1.74 -2.57 -10.72
C ARG A 45 -2.77 -1.46 -10.90
N ASP A 46 -3.97 -1.78 -11.38
CA ASP A 46 -5.06 -0.80 -11.56
C ASP A 46 -5.57 -0.27 -10.22
N VAL A 47 -5.81 -1.15 -9.25
CA VAL A 47 -6.20 -0.76 -7.88
C VAL A 47 -5.12 0.11 -7.25
N PHE A 48 -3.85 -0.28 -7.40
CA PHE A 48 -2.73 0.49 -6.87
C PHE A 48 -2.61 1.86 -7.55
N ALA A 49 -2.88 1.97 -8.86
CA ALA A 49 -2.91 3.24 -9.57
C ALA A 49 -4.03 4.15 -9.10
N GLU A 50 -5.20 3.61 -8.76
CA GLU A 50 -6.29 4.39 -8.14
C GLU A 50 -5.91 4.88 -6.75
N LEU A 51 -5.32 4.01 -5.92
CA LEU A 51 -4.84 4.39 -4.59
C LEU A 51 -3.72 5.45 -4.68
N TRP A 52 -2.84 5.36 -5.69
CA TRP A 52 -1.82 6.37 -5.97
C TRP A 52 -2.45 7.71 -6.35
N LYS A 53 -3.48 7.72 -7.20
CA LYS A 53 -4.23 8.95 -7.50
C LYS A 53 -4.89 9.52 -6.25
N GLN A 54 -5.46 8.68 -5.39
CA GLN A 54 -6.01 9.12 -4.11
C GLN A 54 -4.93 9.71 -3.21
N TYR A 55 -3.74 9.11 -3.13
CA TYR A 55 -2.62 9.68 -2.35
C TYR A 55 -2.25 11.10 -2.82
N PHE A 56 -2.21 11.34 -4.14
CA PHE A 56 -1.83 12.65 -4.69
C PHE A 56 -2.97 13.66 -4.76
N SER A 57 -4.23 13.21 -4.80
CA SER A 57 -5.40 14.08 -5.04
C SER A 57 -6.34 14.19 -3.84
N SER A 58 -6.22 13.32 -2.85
CA SER A 58 -7.11 13.32 -1.69
C SER A 58 -6.53 14.18 -0.59
N GLU A 59 -7.31 15.18 -0.18
CA GLU A 59 -7.03 15.97 1.03
C GLU A 59 -7.51 15.25 2.31
N ASN A 60 -8.11 14.06 2.19
CA ASN A 60 -8.63 13.32 3.31
C ASN A 60 -7.52 12.50 3.98
N PRO A 61 -7.14 12.78 5.24
CA PRO A 61 -6.06 12.07 5.94
C PRO A 61 -6.29 10.57 6.09
N GLN A 62 -7.56 10.13 6.06
CA GLN A 62 -7.96 8.75 6.26
C GLN A 62 -8.20 7.98 4.95
N ALA A 63 -7.89 8.56 3.79
CA ALA A 63 -8.05 7.88 2.53
C ALA A 63 -7.17 6.60 2.49
N PRO A 64 -7.67 5.49 1.92
CA PRO A 64 -6.87 4.26 1.80
C PRO A 64 -5.60 4.48 0.98
N GLY A 65 -5.65 5.41 0.01
CA GLY A 65 -4.50 5.87 -0.75
C GLY A 65 -3.35 6.39 0.12
N ASN A 66 -3.62 7.00 1.26
CA ASN A 66 -2.59 7.56 2.14
C ASN A 66 -1.70 6.48 2.78
N PHE A 67 -2.21 5.26 2.87
CA PHE A 67 -1.47 4.14 3.47
C PHE A 67 -0.64 3.35 2.46
N ILE A 68 -0.63 3.71 1.16
CA ILE A 68 0.13 2.97 0.14
C ILE A 68 1.66 3.11 0.26
N PHE A 69 2.15 4.07 1.03
CA PHE A 69 3.58 4.22 1.28
C PHE A 69 4.02 3.57 2.61
N GLY A 70 3.13 2.84 3.26
CA GLY A 70 3.42 2.18 4.55
C GLY A 70 3.60 3.15 5.72
N LYS A 71 3.60 4.46 5.47
CA LYS A 71 3.60 5.50 6.50
C LYS A 71 2.18 5.76 6.99
N THR A 72 2.00 5.65 8.30
CA THR A 72 0.80 6.08 9.03
C THR A 72 0.92 7.51 9.58
N SER A 73 2.10 8.12 9.47
CA SER A 73 2.39 9.50 9.88
C SER A 73 3.00 10.28 8.73
N PHE A 74 2.42 11.44 8.46
CA PHE A 74 2.91 12.45 7.53
C PHE A 74 3.40 13.63 8.37
N GLU A 75 4.66 13.57 8.80
CA GLU A 75 5.40 14.72 9.32
C GLU A 75 6.25 15.34 8.20
#